data_AF-A0A1I7DZU4-F1
#
_entry.id   AF-A0A1I7DZU4-F1
#
_cell.length_a   1.000
_cell.length_b   1.000
_cell.length_c   1.000
_cell.angle_alpha   90.00
_cell.angle_beta   90.00
_cell.angle_gamma   90.00
#
_symmetry.space_group_name_H-M   'P 1'
#
loop_
_entity.id
_entity.type
_entity.pdbx_description
1 polymer ?
#
loop_
_entity_poly.entity_id
_entity_poly.type
_entity_poly.pdbx_seq_one_letter_code
_entity_poly.pdbx_strand_id
1 'polypeptide(L)' 'MSDLGARLLDAHGARDRAALVGLYAEAADNVSNPDAAAFYLTHAYVYALELNHPSAPALRARLVASGRERE' A
#
# COMPACT_ATOMS: atom_id res chain seq x y z
N MET A 1 14.97 -12.49 -5.79
CA MET A 1 13.64 -11.87 -5.61
C MET A 1 13.60 -11.33 -4.20
N SER A 2 13.30 -10.04 -4.00
CA SER A 2 13.27 -9.46 -2.64
C SER A 2 12.27 -10.20 -1.75
N ASP A 3 12.59 -10.34 -0.46
CA ASP A 3 11.71 -10.94 0.55
C ASP A 3 10.29 -10.35 0.52
N LEU A 4 10.19 -9.02 0.38
CA LEU A 4 8.92 -8.31 0.26
C LEU A 4 8.08 -8.73 -0.96
N GLY A 5 8.73 -9.02 -2.09
CA GLY A 5 8.03 -9.48 -3.30
C GLY A 5 7.41 -10.87 -3.11
N ALA A 6 8.09 -11.77 -2.40
CA ALA A 6 7.57 -13.09 -2.07
C ALA A 6 6.37 -12.97 -1.11
N ARG A 7 6.49 -12.15 -0.06
CA ARG A 7 5.40 -11.87 0.89
C ARG A 7 4.16 -11.29 0.22
N LEU A 8 4.33 -10.41 -0.76
CA LEU A 8 3.23 -9.87 -1.58
C LEU A 8 2.54 -10.98 -2.40
N LEU A 9 3.31 -11.84 -3.06
CA LEU A 9 2.75 -12.96 -3.83
C LEU A 9 1.99 -13.95 -2.93
N ASP A 10 2.55 -14.28 -1.77
CA ASP A 10 1.94 -15.19 -0.80
C ASP A 10 0.62 -14.61 -0.25
N ALA A 11 0.61 -13.32 0.12
CA ALA A 11 -0.59 -12.65 0.59
C ALA A 11 -1.69 -12.59 -0.49
N HIS A 12 -1.32 -12.36 -1.76
CA HIS A 12 -2.26 -12.47 -2.89
C HIS A 12 -2.80 -13.90 -3.05
N GLY A 13 -1.93 -14.91 -2.98
CA GLY A 13 -2.31 -16.32 -3.07
C GLY A 13 -3.27 -16.74 -1.96
N ALA A 14 -3.05 -16.26 -0.74
CA ALA A 14 -3.91 -16.48 0.42
C ALA A 14 -5.17 -15.60 0.44
N ARG A 15 -5.28 -14.61 -0.46
CA ARG A 15 -6.29 -13.54 -0.43
C ARG A 15 -6.31 -12.75 0.89
N ASP A 16 -5.15 -12.62 1.53
CA ASP A 16 -4.98 -11.91 2.79
C ASP A 16 -4.91 -10.40 2.53
N ARG A 17 -6.07 -9.79 2.30
CA ARG A 17 -6.19 -8.34 2.05
C ARG A 17 -5.69 -7.51 3.23
N ALA A 18 -5.79 -8.02 4.46
CA ALA A 18 -5.31 -7.31 5.64
C ALA A 18 -3.78 -7.21 5.63
N ALA A 19 -3.08 -8.30 5.32
CA ALA A 19 -1.63 -8.27 5.13
C ALA A 19 -1.22 -7.37 3.95
N LEU A 20 -1.99 -7.38 2.85
CA LEU A 20 -1.71 -6.54 1.69
C LEU A 20 -1.67 -5.04 2.01
N VAL A 21 -2.50 -4.55 2.95
CA VAL A 21 -2.43 -3.14 3.39
C VAL A 21 -1.03 -2.77 3.88
N GLY A 22 -0.44 -3.58 4.75
CA GLY A 22 0.89 -3.33 5.31
C GLY A 22 2.00 -3.55 4.30
N LEU A 23 1.93 -4.63 3.52
CA LEU A 23 2.97 -4.99 2.55
C LEU A 23 3.09 -3.96 1.42
N TYR A 24 1.97 -3.42 0.94
CA TYR A 24 2.00 -2.36 -0.05
C TYR A 24 2.51 -1.02 0.53
N ALA A 25 2.20 -0.72 1.79
CA ALA A 25 2.77 0.46 2.46
C ALA A 25 4.30 0.34 2.62
N GLU A 26 4.80 -0.84 3.04
CA GLU A 26 6.22 -1.14 3.12
C GLU A 26 6.90 -1.04 1.74
N ALA A 27 6.25 -1.52 0.68
CA ALA A 27 6.77 -1.40 -0.69
C ALA A 27 6.89 0.06 -1.13
N ALA A 28 5.92 0.90 -0.78
CA ALA A 28 5.98 2.34 -1.06
C ALA A 28 7.17 3.02 -0.36
N ASP A 29 7.51 2.58 0.85
CA ASP A 29 8.62 3.14 1.65
C ASP A 29 10.00 2.70 1.14
N ASN A 30 10.08 1.57 0.43
CA ASN A 30 11.34 0.98 -0.05
C ASN A 30 11.74 1.37 -1.48
N VAL A 31 10.90 2.12 -2.21
CA VAL A 31 11.22 2.55 -3.58
C VAL A 31 11.55 4.03 -3.65
N SER A 32 12.64 4.36 -4.34
CA SER A 32 13.06 5.77 -4.53
C SER A 32 12.30 6.48 -5.64
N ASN A 33 11.62 5.75 -6.52
CA ASN A 33 10.82 6.32 -7.61
C ASN A 33 9.47 6.80 -7.06
N PRO A 34 9.13 8.10 -7.13
CA PRO A 34 7.88 8.64 -6.60
C PRO A 34 6.62 8.07 -7.25
N ASP A 35 6.64 7.75 -8.54
CA ASP A 35 5.50 7.13 -9.23
C ASP A 35 5.31 5.68 -8.78
N ALA A 36 6.41 4.94 -8.56
CA ALA A 36 6.34 3.59 -8.00
C ALA A 36 5.84 3.60 -6.55
N ALA A 37 6.29 4.56 -5.74
CA ALA A 37 5.80 4.74 -4.37
C ALA A 37 4.30 5.05 -4.36
N ALA A 38 3.84 5.94 -5.24
CA ALA A 38 2.43 6.28 -5.41
C ALA A 38 1.59 5.07 -5.83
N PHE A 39 2.10 4.24 -6.74
CA PHE A 39 1.45 3.00 -7.16
C PHE A 39 1.19 2.07 -5.96
N TYR A 40 2.23 1.76 -5.20
CA TYR A 40 2.09 0.88 -4.04
C TYR A 40 1.20 1.49 -2.94
N LEU A 41 1.37 2.78 -2.67
CA LEU A 41 0.58 3.46 -1.65
C LEU A 41 -0.92 3.50 -2.00
N THR A 42 -1.25 3.66 -3.28
CA THR A 42 -2.64 3.58 -3.77
C THR A 42 -3.23 2.20 -3.51
N HIS A 43 -2.48 1.13 -3.79
CA HIS A 43 -2.93 -0.24 -3.50
C HIS A 43 -3.15 -0.48 -2.00
N ALA A 44 -2.22 -0.03 -1.15
CA ALA A 44 -2.38 -0.10 0.30
C ALA A 44 -3.68 0.61 0.75
N TYR A 45 -3.93 1.80 0.20
CA TYR A 45 -5.11 2.60 0.54
C TYR A 45 -6.42 1.95 0.08
N VAL A 46 -6.48 1.41 -1.14
CA VAL A 46 -7.68 0.71 -1.64
C VAL A 46 -8.03 -0.48 -0.76
N TYR A 47 -7.05 -1.34 -0.42
CA TYR A 47 -7.31 -2.46 0.49
C TYR A 47 -7.73 -1.98 1.89
N ALA A 48 -7.16 -0.88 2.37
CA ALA A 48 -7.56 -0.32 3.65
C ALA A 48 -9.01 0.18 3.63
N LEU A 49 -9.47 0.81 2.54
CA LEU A 49 -10.86 1.23 2.38
C LEU A 49 -11.81 0.02 2.32
N GLU A 50 -11.48 -1.00 1.52
CA GLU A 50 -12.30 -2.22 1.38
C GLU A 50 -12.53 -2.93 2.71
N LEU A 51 -11.55 -2.86 3.62
CA LEU A 51 -11.59 -3.52 4.92
C LEU A 51 -12.08 -2.61 6.06
N ASN A 52 -12.37 -1.33 5.78
CA ASN A 52 -12.54 -0.31 6.81
C ASN A 52 -11.38 -0.31 7.84
N HIS A 53 -10.15 -0.48 7.33
CA HIS A 53 -8.94 -0.64 8.12
C HIS A 53 -8.51 0.70 8.77
N PRO A 54 -8.05 0.71 10.04
CA PRO A 54 -7.67 1.94 10.74
C PRO A 54 -6.52 2.72 10.10
N SER A 55 -5.74 2.09 9.21
CA SER A 55 -4.66 2.76 8.47
C SER A 55 -5.16 3.64 7.31
N ALA A 56 -6.43 3.54 6.89
CA ALA A 56 -6.92 4.27 5.73
C ALA A 56 -6.70 5.81 5.82
N PRO A 57 -6.97 6.49 6.96
CA PRO A 57 -6.71 7.93 7.08
C PRO A 57 -5.22 8.29 6.93
N ALA A 58 -4.32 7.49 7.50
CA ALA A 58 -2.88 7.73 7.41
C ALA A 58 -2.35 7.53 5.99
N LEU A 59 -2.83 6.50 5.28
CA LEU A 59 -2.47 6.23 3.90
C LEU A 59 -2.98 7.34 2.96
N ARG A 60 -4.22 7.81 3.18
CA ARG A 60 -4.78 8.96 2.46
C ARG A 60 -3.94 10.22 2.64
N ALA A 61 -3.54 10.55 3.88
CA ALA A 61 -2.72 11.73 4.16
C ALA A 61 -1.39 11.70 3.39
N ARG A 62 -0.76 10.53 3.27
CA ARG A 62 0.44 10.34 2.45
C ARG A 62 0.17 10.57 0.96
N LEU A 63 -0.94 10.06 0.44
CA LEU A 63 -1.32 10.26 -0.98
C LEU A 63 -1.58 11.74 -1.29
N VAL A 64 -2.29 12.45 -0.42
CA VAL A 64 -2.51 13.91 -0.52
C VAL A 64 -1.17 14.65 -0.51
N ALA A 65 -0.29 14.35 0.45
CA ALA A 65 1.02 15.00 0.56
C ALA A 65 1.90 14.78 -0.69
N SER A 66 1.73 13.65 -1.38
CA SER A 66 2.42 13.34 -2.65
C SER A 66 1.73 13.88 -3.91
N GLY A 67 0.60 14.60 -3.77
CA GLY A 67 -0.18 15.15 -4.88
C GLY A 67 -0.96 14.10 -5.68
N ARG A 68 -1.19 12.90 -5.12
CA ARG A 68 -1.83 11.76 -5.79
C ARG A 68 -3.31 11.58 -5.43
N GLU A 69 -3.79 12.33 -4.44
CA GLU A 69 -5.17 12.36 -3.96
C GLU A 69 -5.52 13.79 -3.54
N ARG A 70 -6.81 14.08 -3.30
CA ARG A 70 -7.28 15.39 -2.81
C ARG A 70 -7.95 15.29 -1.42
N GLU A 71 -7.87 16.40 -0.68
CA GLU A 71 -8.49 16.58 0.65
C GLU A 71 -10.01 16.70 0.61
#